data_AF-S4GDP7-F1
#
_entry.id   AF-S4GDP7-F1
#
_cell.length_a   1.000
_cell.length_b   1.000
_cell.length_c   1.000
_cell.angle_alpha   90.00
_cell.angle_beta   90.00
_cell.angle_gamma   90.00
#
_symmetry.space_group_name_H-M   'P 1'
#
loop_
_entity.id
_entity.type
_entity.pdbx_description
1 polymer ?
#
loop_
_entity_poly.entity_id
_entity_poly.type
_entity_poly.pdbx_seq_one_letter_code
_entity_poly.pdbx_strand_id
1 'polypeptide(L)'
;MLGKLVRRIMRGFWNIAQLAFTLVGGWLGYFLGGCDGLILALVLFVVADYITGVMCAVTDKKLSSSIGFKGIFRKVLIFMLVGIANIIDFHVLKQGSVMRTAVIFFYLSNEGLSLTENAAHLGLPVPEKLKNVLEQLHDKNRKDNTHE
;
A
#
# COMPACT_ATOMS: atom_id res chain seq x y z
N MET A 1 -4.91 0.63 -46.46
CA MET A 1 -3.90 -0.35 -45.98
C MET A 1 -3.28 0.07 -44.65
N LEU A 2 -2.86 1.33 -44.51
CA LEU A 2 -2.25 1.90 -43.30
C LEU A 2 -3.07 1.74 -42.01
N GLY A 3 -4.39 2.02 -42.04
CA GLY A 3 -5.26 1.89 -40.85
C GLY A 3 -5.53 0.45 -40.38
N LYS A 4 -5.28 -0.57 -41.22
CA LYS A 4 -5.30 -1.99 -40.80
C LYS A 4 -3.97 -2.36 -40.12
N LEU A 5 -2.86 -1.79 -40.59
CA LEU A 5 -1.52 -1.98 -40.01
C LEU A 5 -1.42 -1.32 -38.62
N VAL A 6 -1.83 -0.06 -38.48
CA VAL A 6 -1.82 0.66 -37.18
C VAL A 6 -2.68 -0.06 -36.14
N ARG A 7 -3.89 -0.51 -36.51
CA ARG A 7 -4.73 -1.32 -35.61
C ARG A 7 -4.13 -2.68 -35.25
N ARG A 8 -3.32 -3.28 -36.12
CA ARG A 8 -2.65 -4.55 -35.84
C ARG A 8 -1.49 -4.35 -34.86
N ILE A 9 -0.72 -3.27 -35.04
CA ILE A 9 0.35 -2.84 -34.12
C ILE A 9 -0.23 -2.51 -32.75
N MET A 10 -1.28 -1.68 -32.69
CA MET A 10 -1.93 -1.26 -31.45
C MET A 10 -2.51 -2.45 -30.66
N ARG A 11 -3.10 -3.43 -31.36
CA ARG A 11 -3.54 -4.69 -30.73
C ARG A 11 -2.37 -5.55 -30.24
N GLY A 12 -1.26 -5.59 -30.97
CA GLY A 12 -0.05 -6.27 -30.52
C GLY A 12 0.49 -5.68 -29.21
N PHE A 13 0.62 -4.36 -29.15
CA PHE A 13 1.02 -3.66 -27.91
C PHE A 13 0.05 -3.92 -26.75
N TRP A 14 -1.26 -3.85 -27.01
CA TRP A 14 -2.27 -4.11 -25.99
C TRP A 14 -2.19 -5.54 -25.43
N ASN A 15 -2.06 -6.53 -26.31
CA ASN A 15 -1.97 -7.93 -25.92
C ASN A 15 -0.69 -8.21 -25.10
N ILE A 16 0.45 -7.62 -25.48
CA ILE A 16 1.70 -7.74 -24.74
C ILE A 16 1.56 -7.12 -23.34
N ALA A 17 0.95 -5.95 -23.24
CA ALA A 17 0.69 -5.31 -21.95
C ALA A 17 -0.21 -6.18 -21.06
N GLN A 18 -1.32 -6.68 -21.59
CA GLN A 18 -2.21 -7.60 -20.87
C GLN A 18 -1.46 -8.84 -20.37
N LEU A 19 -0.65 -9.45 -21.23
CA LEU A 19 0.13 -10.64 -20.88
C LEU A 19 1.14 -10.35 -19.76
N ALA A 20 1.82 -9.20 -19.83
CA ALA A 20 2.72 -8.77 -18.75
C ALA A 20 1.97 -8.58 -17.42
N PHE A 21 0.82 -7.91 -17.42
CA PHE A 21 -0.01 -7.74 -16.22
C PHE A 21 -0.51 -9.08 -15.67
N THR A 22 -0.92 -10.01 -16.52
CA THR A 22 -1.37 -11.33 -16.09
C THR A 22 -0.24 -12.13 -15.46
N LEU A 23 0.95 -12.14 -16.06
CA LEU A 23 2.10 -12.87 -15.52
C LEU A 23 2.58 -12.28 -14.19
N VAL A 24 2.75 -10.95 -14.15
CA VAL A 24 3.17 -10.24 -12.93
C VAL A 24 2.12 -10.37 -11.84
N GLY A 25 0.83 -10.19 -12.17
CA GLY A 25 -0.27 -10.33 -11.23
C GLY A 25 -0.42 -11.76 -10.71
N GLY A 26 -0.25 -12.77 -11.57
CA GLY A 26 -0.25 -14.18 -11.17
C GLY A 26 0.90 -14.52 -10.23
N TRP A 27 2.11 -14.05 -10.57
CA TRP A 27 3.29 -14.22 -9.70
C TRP A 27 3.14 -13.50 -8.35
N LEU A 28 2.67 -12.26 -8.36
CA LEU A 28 2.42 -11.49 -7.13
C LEU A 28 1.33 -12.14 -6.27
N GLY A 29 0.25 -12.61 -6.89
CA GLY A 29 -0.79 -13.35 -6.19
C GLY A 29 -0.24 -14.60 -5.50
N TYR A 30 0.62 -15.35 -6.17
CA TYR A 30 1.32 -16.50 -5.57
C TYR A 30 2.25 -16.06 -4.43
N PHE A 31 3.08 -15.03 -4.64
CA PHE A 31 4.05 -14.53 -3.67
C PHE A 31 3.38 -14.04 -2.37
N LEU A 32 2.26 -13.31 -2.51
CA LEU A 32 1.48 -12.81 -1.37
C LEU A 32 0.65 -13.90 -0.68
N GLY A 33 0.54 -15.10 -1.26
CA GLY A 33 -0.20 -16.21 -0.66
C GLY A 33 -1.67 -16.30 -1.04
N GLY A 34 -2.06 -15.68 -2.16
CA GLY A 34 -3.41 -15.62 -2.69
C GLY A 34 -4.03 -14.23 -2.61
N CYS A 35 -5.22 -14.09 -3.20
CA CYS A 35 -6.05 -12.88 -3.09
C CYS A 35 -7.24 -13.21 -2.18
N ASP A 36 -6.99 -13.23 -0.87
CA ASP A 36 -8.02 -13.45 0.15
C ASP A 36 -8.56 -12.11 0.70
N GLY A 37 -9.54 -12.18 1.60
CA GLY A 37 -10.16 -10.99 2.19
C GLY A 37 -9.19 -10.10 2.99
N LEU A 38 -8.11 -10.67 3.55
CA LEU A 38 -7.13 -9.89 4.31
C LEU A 38 -6.23 -9.08 3.37
N ILE A 39 -5.76 -9.68 2.27
CA ILE A 39 -5.03 -8.96 1.22
C ILE A 39 -5.92 -7.87 0.60
N LEU A 40 -7.19 -8.18 0.31
CA LEU A 40 -8.13 -7.19 -0.23
C LEU A 40 -8.32 -6.02 0.73
N ALA A 41 -8.51 -6.28 2.03
CA ALA A 41 -8.62 -5.26 3.05
C ALA A 41 -7.36 -4.38 3.12
N LEU A 42 -6.17 -5.00 3.11
CA LEU A 42 -4.90 -4.28 3.13
C LEU A 42 -4.75 -3.35 1.91
N VAL A 43 -5.07 -3.85 0.71
CA VAL A 43 -5.05 -3.03 -0.52
C VAL A 43 -6.00 -1.85 -0.41
N LEU A 44 -7.23 -2.07 0.07
CA LEU A 44 -8.21 -1.01 0.26
C LEU A 44 -7.72 0.07 1.22
N PHE A 45 -7.13 -0.33 2.36
CA PHE A 45 -6.58 0.60 3.34
C PHE A 45 -5.41 1.41 2.77
N VAL A 46 -4.47 0.74 2.07
CA VAL A 46 -3.32 1.41 1.43
C VAL A 46 -3.78 2.42 0.37
N VAL A 47 -4.78 2.06 -0.45
CA VAL A 47 -5.32 2.95 -1.49
C VAL A 47 -6.05 4.14 -0.85
N ALA A 48 -6.89 3.89 0.16
CA ALA A 48 -7.60 4.94 0.87
C ALA A 48 -6.63 5.90 1.57
N ASP A 49 -5.61 5.38 2.24
CA ASP A 49 -4.57 6.18 2.89
C ASP A 49 -3.79 7.04 1.89
N TYR A 50 -3.42 6.48 0.73
CA TYR A 50 -2.74 7.26 -0.30
C TYR A 50 -3.62 8.39 -0.83
N ILE A 51 -4.91 8.12 -1.10
CA ILE A 51 -5.86 9.13 -1.57
C ILE A 51 -6.03 10.24 -0.52
N THR A 52 -6.23 9.88 0.75
CA THR A 52 -6.37 10.87 1.83
C THR A 52 -5.09 11.66 2.08
N GLY A 53 -3.92 11.03 2.05
CA GLY A 53 -2.64 11.70 2.14
C GLY A 53 -2.40 12.70 1.00
N VAL A 54 -2.81 12.36 -0.22
CA VAL A 54 -2.79 13.30 -1.36
C VAL A 54 -3.76 14.46 -1.12
N MET A 55 -4.98 14.21 -0.64
CA MET A 55 -5.94 15.28 -0.32
C MET A 55 -5.39 16.24 0.75
N CYS A 56 -4.76 15.73 1.81
CA CYS A 56 -4.07 16.55 2.81
C CYS A 56 -2.98 17.41 2.18
N ALA A 57 -2.10 16.84 1.34
CA ALA A 57 -1.02 17.56 0.70
C ALA A 57 -1.50 18.66 -0.27
N VAL A 58 -2.62 18.42 -0.98
CA VAL A 58 -3.28 19.43 -1.82
C VAL A 58 -3.82 20.56 -0.95
N THR A 59 -4.49 20.23 0.15
CA THR A 59 -5.11 21.20 1.07
C THR A 59 -4.05 22.10 1.71
N ASP A 60 -2.92 21.51 2.11
CA ASP A 60 -1.78 22.22 2.68
C ASP A 60 -0.93 22.98 1.63
N LYS A 61 -1.27 22.88 0.33
CA LYS A 61 -0.50 23.40 -0.81
C LYS A 61 0.97 22.94 -0.82
N LYS A 62 1.26 21.79 -0.22
CA LYS A 62 2.59 21.20 -0.06
C LYS A 62 2.75 19.94 -0.93
N LEU A 63 2.39 20.06 -2.19
CA LEU A 63 2.58 18.98 -3.16
C LEU A 63 4.06 18.90 -3.55
N SER A 64 4.80 18.03 -2.86
CA SER A 64 6.15 17.63 -3.25
C SER A 64 6.14 16.18 -3.73
N SER A 65 6.60 15.97 -4.96
CA SER A 65 6.76 14.64 -5.56
C SER A 65 7.70 13.74 -4.75
N SER A 66 8.68 14.32 -4.06
CA SER A 66 9.58 13.59 -3.15
C SER A 66 8.83 12.96 -1.97
N ILE A 67 7.86 13.70 -1.41
CA ILE A 67 7.04 13.22 -0.28
C ILE A 67 6.10 12.10 -0.76
N GLY A 68 5.45 12.29 -1.91
CA GLY A 68 4.58 11.28 -2.51
C GLY A 68 5.32 10.00 -2.88
N PHE A 69 6.53 10.11 -3.44
CA PHE A 69 7.38 8.97 -3.78
C PHE A 69 7.80 8.18 -2.54
N LYS A 70 8.20 8.87 -1.46
CA LYS A 70 8.53 8.23 -0.18
C LYS A 70 7.32 7.48 0.41
N GLY A 71 6.12 8.04 0.24
CA GLY A 71 4.87 7.37 0.61
C GLY A 71 4.66 6.07 -0.16
N ILE A 72 4.69 6.11 -1.49
CA ILE A 72 4.51 4.92 -2.34
C ILE A 72 5.57 3.86 -2.04
N PHE A 73 6.83 4.25 -1.88
CA PHE A 73 7.91 3.32 -1.56
C PHE A 73 7.63 2.54 -0.26
N ARG A 74 7.16 3.23 0.79
CA ARG A 74 6.75 2.56 2.03
C ARG A 74 5.63 1.54 1.81
N LYS A 75 4.61 1.88 1.01
CA LYS A 75 3.52 0.94 0.72
C LYS A 75 3.98 -0.29 -0.07
N VAL A 76 4.94 -0.15 -0.98
CA VAL A 76 5.55 -1.29 -1.70
C VAL A 76 6.28 -2.22 -0.72
N LEU A 77 6.99 -1.67 0.28
CA LEU A 77 7.66 -2.47 1.31
C LEU A 77 6.68 -3.30 2.15
N ILE A 78 5.47 -2.80 2.39
CA ILE A 78 4.42 -3.55 3.10
C ILE A 78 4.11 -4.86 2.37
N PHE A 79 3.81 -4.79 1.07
CA PHE A 79 3.52 -5.99 0.27
C PHE A 79 4.72 -6.92 0.14
N MET A 80 5.94 -6.38 0.11
CA MET A 80 7.16 -7.18 0.13
C MET A 80 7.27 -8.00 1.43
N LEU A 81 7.03 -7.38 2.58
CA LEU A 81 7.08 -8.04 3.88
C LEU A 81 5.96 -9.08 4.05
N VAL A 82 4.75 -8.79 3.55
CA VAL A 82 3.64 -9.77 3.52
C VAL A 82 4.03 -11.00 2.70
N GLY A 83 4.63 -10.81 1.52
CA GLY A 83 5.08 -11.94 0.70
C GLY A 83 6.21 -12.73 1.34
N ILE A 84 7.18 -12.07 1.99
CA ILE A 84 8.22 -12.77 2.77
C ILE A 84 7.59 -13.60 3.90
N ALA A 85 6.63 -13.04 4.63
CA ALA A 85 5.92 -13.75 5.69
C ALA A 85 5.16 -14.98 5.15
N ASN A 86 4.53 -14.86 3.99
CA ASN A 86 3.88 -15.98 3.32
C ASN A 86 4.89 -17.07 2.89
N ILE A 87 6.06 -16.70 2.38
CA ILE A 87 7.12 -17.65 2.02
C ILE A 87 7.65 -18.38 3.27
N ILE A 88 7.77 -17.68 4.40
CA ILE A 88 8.15 -18.27 5.70
C ILE A 88 7.08 -19.26 6.16
N ASP A 89 5.81 -18.88 6.14
CA ASP A 89 4.71 -19.78 6.49
C ASP A 89 4.77 -21.07 5.65
N PHE A 90 4.94 -20.93 4.34
CA PHE A 90 4.92 -22.07 3.42
C PHE A 90 6.17 -22.97 3.54
N HIS A 91 7.38 -22.39 3.59
CA HIS A 91 8.62 -23.16 3.53
C HIS A 91 9.18 -23.56 4.89
N VAL A 92 9.00 -22.71 5.91
CA VAL A 92 9.60 -22.89 7.24
C VAL A 92 8.60 -23.54 8.18
N LEU A 93 7.43 -22.93 8.34
CA LEU A 93 6.42 -23.41 9.28
C LEU A 93 5.62 -24.61 8.73
N LYS A 94 5.49 -24.71 7.40
CA LYS A 94 4.83 -25.80 6.67
C LYS A 94 3.37 -26.05 7.08
N GLN A 95 2.77 -25.13 7.84
CA GLN A 95 1.39 -25.24 8.31
C GLN A 95 0.81 -23.85 8.59
N GLY A 96 -0.37 -23.59 8.02
CA GLY A 96 -1.13 -22.37 8.24
C GLY A 96 -0.55 -21.14 7.53
N SER A 97 -1.10 -19.98 7.87
CA SER A 97 -0.71 -18.67 7.35
C SER A 97 -0.51 -17.66 8.48
N VAL A 98 0.03 -18.12 9.62
CA VAL A 98 0.03 -17.36 10.87
C VAL A 98 0.88 -16.11 10.74
N MET A 99 2.09 -16.22 10.18
CA MET A 99 2.98 -15.07 10.02
C MET A 99 2.43 -14.08 8.99
N ARG A 100 1.94 -14.58 7.85
CA ARG A 100 1.29 -13.76 6.83
C ARG A 100 0.14 -12.97 7.44
N THR A 101 -0.76 -13.65 8.14
CA THR A 101 -1.90 -13.02 8.79
C THR A 101 -1.45 -11.98 9.80
N ALA A 102 -0.49 -12.29 10.67
CA ALA A 102 0.04 -11.35 11.65
C ALA A 102 0.64 -10.09 11.01
N VAL A 103 1.44 -10.25 9.96
CA VAL A 103 2.04 -9.12 9.22
C VAL A 103 0.97 -8.29 8.52
N ILE A 104 -0.04 -8.92 7.92
CA ILE A 104 -1.16 -8.19 7.32
C ILE A 104 -1.91 -7.38 8.38
N PHE A 105 -2.26 -7.96 9.53
CA PHE A 105 -2.96 -7.23 10.59
C PHE A 105 -2.13 -6.08 11.17
N PHE A 106 -0.81 -6.27 11.30
CA PHE A 106 0.10 -5.21 11.73
C PHE A 106 0.06 -4.03 10.76
N TYR A 107 0.22 -4.28 9.46
CA TYR A 107 0.19 -3.21 8.47
C TYR A 107 -1.19 -2.63 8.21
N LEU A 108 -2.25 -3.44 8.29
CA LEU A 108 -3.63 -2.94 8.23
C LEU A 108 -3.88 -1.92 9.35
N SER A 109 -3.37 -2.20 10.56
CA SER A 109 -3.44 -1.25 11.68
C SER A 109 -2.61 0.01 11.41
N ASN A 110 -1.39 -0.11 10.86
CA ASN A 110 -0.56 1.05 10.51
C ASN A 110 -1.23 1.96 9.47
N GLU A 111 -1.79 1.36 8.41
CA GLU A 111 -2.53 2.07 7.38
C GLU A 111 -3.82 2.68 7.93
N GLY A 112 -4.51 2.00 8.83
CA GLY A 112 -5.69 2.52 9.51
C GLY A 112 -5.40 3.73 10.40
N LEU A 113 -4.27 3.72 11.11
CA LEU A 113 -3.82 4.87 11.90
C LEU A 113 -3.49 6.06 11.01
N SER A 114 -2.72 5.84 9.93
CA SER A 114 -2.37 6.87 8.94
C SER A 114 -3.62 7.46 8.27
N LEU A 115 -4.59 6.61 7.89
CA LEU A 115 -5.86 7.05 7.33
C LEU A 115 -6.65 7.91 8.32
N THR A 116 -6.67 7.52 9.60
CA THR A 116 -7.34 8.28 10.66
C THR A 116 -6.69 9.63 10.91
N GLU A 117 -5.36 9.69 10.88
CA GLU A 117 -4.58 10.94 10.98
C GLU A 117 -4.92 11.89 9.82
N ASN A 118 -4.89 11.39 8.58
CA ASN A 118 -5.26 12.17 7.40
C ASN A 118 -6.72 12.64 7.45
N ALA A 119 -7.65 11.78 7.89
CA ALA A 119 -9.04 12.14 8.06
C ALA A 119 -9.24 13.25 9.11
N ALA A 120 -8.54 13.17 10.24
CA ALA A 120 -8.56 14.19 11.28
C ALA A 120 -8.01 15.53 10.75
N HIS A 121 -6.94 15.50 9.96
CA HIS A 121 -6.34 16.69 9.34
C HIS A 121 -7.30 17.35 8.34
N LEU A 122 -8.08 16.56 7.61
CA LEU A 122 -9.12 17.05 6.68
C LEU A 122 -10.40 17.55 7.40
N GLY A 123 -10.44 17.52 8.73
CA GLY A 123 -11.53 18.09 9.52
C GLY A 123 -12.64 17.10 9.89
N LEU A 124 -12.43 15.79 9.73
CA LEU A 124 -13.37 14.83 10.30
C LEU A 124 -13.27 14.84 11.84
N PRO A 125 -14.41 14.79 12.56
CA PRO A 125 -14.42 14.78 14.01
C PRO A 125 -13.85 13.46 14.52
N VAL A 126 -12.68 13.52 15.14
CA VAL A 126 -12.01 12.38 15.79
C VAL A 126 -11.94 12.66 17.30
N PRO A 127 -12.25 11.68 18.18
CA PRO A 127 -12.17 11.87 19.62
C PRO A 127 -10.79 12.37 20.07
N GLU A 128 -10.74 13.37 20.94
CA GLU A 128 -9.48 14.01 21.38
C GLU A 128 -8.45 13.01 21.92
N LYS A 129 -8.90 11.98 22.65
CA LYS A 129 -8.02 10.93 23.16
C LYS A 129 -7.27 10.19 22.04
N LEU A 130 -7.93 9.95 20.91
CA LEU A 130 -7.31 9.27 19.76
C LEU A 130 -6.35 10.22 19.04
N LYS A 131 -6.74 11.49 18.88
CA LYS A 131 -5.88 12.53 18.31
C LYS A 131 -4.58 12.70 19.09
N ASN A 132 -4.65 12.75 20.43
CA ASN A 132 -3.48 12.89 21.29
C ASN A 132 -2.52 11.69 21.17
N VAL A 133 -3.05 10.47 21.00
CA VAL A 133 -2.22 9.27 20.80
C VAL A 133 -1.55 9.29 19.42
N LEU A 134 -2.27 9.70 18.38
CA LEU A 134 -1.72 9.84 17.02
C LEU A 134 -0.61 10.89 16.96
N GLU A 135 -0.80 12.06 17.58
CA GLU A 135 0.22 13.12 17.66
C GLU A 135 1.49 12.64 18.38
N GLN A 136 1.35 11.91 19.50
CA GLN A 136 2.50 11.34 20.21
C GLN A 136 3.29 10.32 19.37
N LEU A 137 2.60 9.52 18.55
CA LEU A 137 3.24 8.58 17.62
C LEU A 137 3.97 9.31 16.48
N HIS A 138 3.39 10.41 15.99
CA HIS A 138 4.00 11.25 14.96
C HIS A 138 5.28 11.94 15.47
N ASP A 139 5.23 12.55 16.66
CA ASP A 139 6.37 13.23 17.27
C ASP A 139 7.53 12.27 17.56
N LYS A 140 7.23 11.03 17.94
CA LYS A 140 8.26 9.99 18.14
C LYS A 140 8.94 9.61 16.82
N ASN A 141 8.18 9.45 15.73
CA ASN A 141 8.72 9.20 14.40
C ASN A 141 9.63 10.33 13.91
N ARG A 142 9.32 11.59 14.19
CA ARG A 142 10.12 12.74 13.73
C ARG A 142 11.48 12.82 14.44
N LYS A 143 11.54 12.48 15.72
CA LYS A 143 12.78 12.46 16.51
C LYS A 143 13.77 11.39 16.04
N ASP A 144 13.29 10.21 15.63
CA ASP A 144 14.16 9.16 15.08
C ASP A 144 14.80 9.56 13.74
N ASN A 145 14.09 10.31 12.89
CA ASN A 145 14.61 10.75 11.59
C ASN A 145 15.55 11.97 11.65
N THR A 146 15.87 12.50 12.85
CA THR A 146 16.75 13.68 13.02
C THR A 146 18.11 13.30 13.64
N HIS A 147 18.32 12.02 13.95
CA HIS A 147 19.57 11.50 14.53
C HIS A 147 20.42 10.66 13.55
N GLU A 148 20.15 10.74 12.24
CA GLU A 148 21.03 10.24 11.16
C GLU A 148 21.52 11.39 10.28
#